data_AF-W0BB92-F1
#
_entry.id   AF-W0BB92-F1
#
_cell.length_a   1.000
_cell.length_b   1.000
_cell.length_c   1.000
_cell.angle_alpha   90.00
_cell.angle_beta   90.00
_cell.angle_gamma   90.00
#
_symmetry.space_group_name_H-M   'P 1'
#
loop_
_entity.id
_entity.type
_entity.pdbx_description
1 polymer ?
#
loop_
_entity_poly.entity_id
_entity_poly.type
_entity_poly.pdbx_seq_one_letter_code
_entity_poly.pdbx_strand_id
1 'polypeptide(L)'
;MPFDGAELDVESLAFTGIDPYQPLRFAVDEATALQRLFHPIYKALNQHHCQRAVLVGHNAWFDLLFIKEAVKRTNLKSPFHAFTCFDTATLAGLVYGQTVLAKAVKSAGIPFDVNEAHSAIYDAQKTAELFCAIVNSWDEINASTKMQPN
;
A
#
# COMPACT_ATOMS: atom_id res chain seq x y z
N MET A 1 6.81 19.69 -0.15
CA MET A 1 7.63 20.18 -1.29
C MET A 1 8.46 19.01 -1.80
N PRO A 2 8.83 18.98 -3.09
CA PRO A 2 9.85 18.05 -3.58
C PRO A 2 11.15 18.20 -2.78
N PHE A 3 11.90 17.11 -2.59
CA PHE A 3 13.24 17.17 -1.98
C PHE A 3 14.26 17.77 -2.95
N ASP A 4 15.38 18.26 -2.45
CA ASP A 4 16.42 18.87 -3.27
C ASP A 4 16.99 17.88 -4.29
N GLY A 5 16.99 18.28 -5.57
CA GLY A 5 17.43 17.42 -6.67
C GLY A 5 16.40 16.37 -7.12
N ALA A 6 15.16 16.44 -6.66
CA ALA A 6 14.08 15.59 -7.17
C ALA A 6 13.80 15.89 -8.66
N GLU A 7 13.73 14.83 -9.46
CA GLU A 7 13.22 14.89 -10.82
C GLU A 7 11.69 14.82 -10.80
N LEU A 8 11.03 15.73 -11.51
CA LEU A 8 9.57 15.80 -11.62
C LEU A 8 9.17 15.48 -13.05
N ASP A 9 8.78 14.23 -13.28
CA ASP A 9 8.32 13.77 -14.59
C ASP A 9 6.93 14.33 -14.92
N VAL A 10 6.81 14.95 -16.10
CA VAL A 10 5.59 15.66 -16.52
C VAL A 10 4.44 14.67 -16.76
N GLU A 11 4.73 13.48 -17.28
CA GLU A 11 3.71 12.46 -17.54
C GLU A 11 3.12 11.94 -16.22
N SER A 12 3.97 11.71 -15.22
CA SER A 12 3.57 11.30 -13.87
C SER A 12 2.72 12.37 -13.15
N LEU A 13 3.06 13.65 -13.30
CA LEU A 13 2.26 14.75 -12.75
C LEU A 13 0.91 14.88 -13.47
N ALA A 14 0.89 14.74 -14.79
CA ALA A 14 -0.35 14.75 -15.57
C ALA A 14 -1.27 13.56 -15.21
N PHE A 15 -0.69 12.39 -14.98
CA PHE A 15 -1.40 11.17 -14.59
C PHE A 15 -2.01 11.28 -13.19
N THR A 16 -1.27 11.81 -12.21
CA THR A 16 -1.73 11.94 -10.82
C THR A 16 -2.56 13.20 -10.57
N GLY A 17 -2.48 14.20 -11.45
CA GLY A 17 -3.08 15.52 -11.26
C GLY A 17 -2.44 16.34 -10.13
N ILE A 18 -1.29 15.91 -9.60
CA ILE A 18 -0.62 16.59 -8.50
C ILE A 18 0.14 17.81 -9.02
N ASP A 19 -0.15 18.98 -8.46
CA ASP A 19 0.76 20.12 -8.48
C ASP A 19 1.60 20.10 -7.18
N PRO A 20 2.92 19.80 -7.26
CA PRO A 20 3.77 19.72 -6.08
C PRO A 20 3.94 21.05 -5.33
N TYR A 21 3.67 22.18 -6.00
CA TYR A 21 3.88 23.54 -5.51
C TYR A 21 2.59 24.25 -5.10
N GLN A 22 1.43 23.60 -5.26
CA GLN A 22 0.12 24.11 -4.83
C GLN A 22 0.15 24.49 -3.33
N PRO A 23 -0.01 25.77 -2.96
CA PRO A 23 0.07 26.21 -1.56
C PRO A 23 -0.95 25.52 -0.63
N LEU A 24 -2.13 25.18 -1.16
CA LEU A 24 -3.20 24.52 -0.39
C LEU A 24 -3.04 22.99 -0.30
N ARG A 25 -1.93 22.41 -0.78
CA ARG A 25 -1.65 20.97 -0.67
C ARG A 25 -1.24 20.56 0.76
N PHE A 26 -0.86 21.52 1.61
CA PHE A 26 -0.37 21.28 2.97
C PHE A 26 0.78 20.24 3.03
N ALA A 27 1.62 20.25 2.00
CA ALA A 27 2.72 19.31 1.88
C ALA A 27 3.75 19.52 3.00
N VAL A 28 4.15 18.43 3.66
CA VAL A 28 5.26 18.42 4.61
C VAL A 28 6.54 17.89 3.94
N ASP A 29 7.68 18.02 4.61
CA ASP A 29 8.92 17.37 4.20
C ASP A 29 8.87 15.83 4.41
N GLU A 30 9.73 15.11 3.71
CA GLU A 30 9.75 13.63 3.74
C GLU A 30 10.00 13.08 5.14
N ALA A 31 10.88 13.71 5.94
CA ALA A 31 11.20 13.21 7.27
C ALA A 31 9.97 13.31 8.19
N THR A 32 9.28 14.45 8.17
CA THR A 32 8.01 14.64 8.88
C THR A 32 6.94 13.64 8.43
N ALA A 33 6.79 13.42 7.11
CA ALA A 33 5.83 12.47 6.57
C ALA A 33 6.12 11.02 7.03
N LEU A 34 7.37 10.58 6.90
CA LEU A 34 7.80 9.23 7.30
C LEU A 34 7.70 9.02 8.81
N GLN A 35 8.02 10.02 9.64
CA GLN A 35 7.82 9.91 11.10
C GLN A 35 6.34 9.72 11.46
N ARG A 36 5.44 10.49 10.82
CA ARG A 36 3.99 10.35 11.00
C ARG A 36 3.48 8.99 10.53
N LEU A 37 4.03 8.45 9.44
CA LEU A 37 3.70 7.13 8.93
C LEU A 37 4.23 5.99 9.83
N PHE A 38 5.48 6.08 10.27
CA PHE A 38 6.16 4.99 11.00
C PHE A 38 5.73 4.90 12.46
N HIS A 39 5.37 6.02 13.10
CA HIS A 39 4.94 6.03 14.50
C HIS A 39 3.77 5.05 14.80
N PRO A 40 2.63 5.09 14.07
CA PRO A 40 1.54 4.14 14.30
C PRO A 40 1.94 2.70 13.97
N ILE A 41 2.83 2.47 13.01
CA ILE A 41 3.32 1.14 12.66
C ILE A 41 4.14 0.55 13.81
N TYR A 42 5.09 1.30 14.39
CA TYR A 42 5.84 0.84 15.56
C TYR A 42 4.93 0.53 16.75
N LYS A 43 3.90 1.35 16.98
CA LYS A 43 2.90 1.10 18.01
C LYS A 43 2.17 -0.24 17.76
N ALA A 44 1.73 -0.49 16.53
CA ALA A 44 1.07 -1.74 16.17
C ALA A 44 1.99 -2.97 16.31
N LEU A 45 3.26 -2.86 15.90
CA LEU A 45 4.25 -3.94 16.08
C LEU A 45 4.39 -4.33 17.55
N ASN A 46 4.51 -3.35 18.45
CA ASN A 46 4.59 -3.60 19.88
C ASN A 46 3.30 -4.23 20.43
N GLN A 47 2.13 -3.75 19.99
CA GLN A 47 0.83 -4.25 20.44
C GLN A 47 0.55 -5.69 19.99
N HIS A 48 1.00 -6.07 18.80
CA HIS A 48 0.78 -7.41 18.23
C HIS A 48 1.98 -8.35 18.40
N HIS A 49 3.00 -7.94 19.17
CA HIS A 49 4.23 -8.71 19.39
C HIS A 49 4.93 -9.13 18.08
N CYS A 50 4.89 -8.27 17.06
CA CYS A 50 5.55 -8.48 15.78
C CYS A 50 6.93 -7.79 15.74
N GLN A 51 7.91 -8.39 15.08
CA GLN A 51 9.28 -7.84 15.02
C GLN A 51 9.46 -6.78 13.91
N ARG A 52 8.78 -6.96 12.78
CA ARG A 52 8.89 -6.10 11.57
C ARG A 52 7.54 -6.02 10.87
N ALA A 53 7.27 -4.91 10.21
CA ALA A 53 6.10 -4.76 9.34
C ALA A 53 6.42 -5.30 7.94
N VAL A 54 5.45 -5.92 7.27
CA VAL A 54 5.54 -6.27 5.84
C VAL A 54 4.62 -5.33 5.08
N LEU A 55 5.15 -4.63 4.07
CA LEU A 55 4.34 -3.73 3.26
C LEU A 55 3.37 -4.54 2.41
N VAL A 56 2.09 -4.14 2.42
CA VAL A 56 1.06 -4.62 1.50
C VAL A 56 0.79 -3.51 0.49
N GLY A 57 0.80 -3.83 -0.80
CA GLY A 57 0.59 -2.87 -1.88
C GLY A 57 0.09 -3.56 -3.16
N HIS A 58 -0.22 -2.78 -4.20
CA HIS A 58 -0.61 -3.31 -5.51
C HIS A 58 0.49 -3.00 -6.52
N ASN A 59 1.24 -4.03 -6.94
CA ASN A 59 2.62 -3.90 -7.41
C ASN A 59 3.57 -3.40 -6.30
N ALA A 60 3.43 -3.98 -5.10
CA ALA A 60 3.97 -3.50 -3.82
C ALA A 60 5.48 -3.17 -3.79
N TRP A 61 6.28 -3.76 -4.68
CA TRP A 61 7.71 -3.46 -4.77
C TRP A 61 7.96 -2.01 -5.18
N PHE A 62 7.10 -1.44 -6.03
CA PHE A 62 7.15 -0.04 -6.42
C PHE A 62 7.11 0.88 -5.19
N ASP A 63 6.07 0.74 -4.36
CA ASP A 63 5.89 1.56 -3.15
C ASP A 63 7.05 1.37 -2.16
N LEU A 64 7.48 0.12 -1.96
CA LEU A 64 8.58 -0.20 -1.05
C LEU A 64 9.89 0.47 -1.49
N LEU A 65 10.19 0.53 -2.79
CA LEU A 65 11.39 1.20 -3.28
C LEU A 65 11.35 2.71 -3.02
N PHE A 66 10.21 3.38 -3.25
CA PHE A 66 10.07 4.81 -2.94
C PHE A 66 10.25 5.10 -1.46
N ILE A 67 9.65 4.28 -0.58
CA ILE A 67 9.84 4.42 0.88
C ILE A 67 11.30 4.20 1.26
N LYS A 68 11.99 3.22 0.65
CA LYS A 68 13.40 2.94 0.93
C LYS A 68 14.32 4.10 0.54
N GLU A 69 14.10 4.71 -0.63
CA GLU A 69 14.90 5.86 -1.06
C GLU A 69 14.61 7.10 -0.21
N ALA A 70 13.35 7.34 0.17
CA ALA A 70 13.00 8.41 1.10
C ALA A 70 13.67 8.21 2.47
N VAL A 71 13.64 6.98 2.99
CA VAL A 71 14.33 6.59 4.23
C VAL A 71 15.84 6.86 4.17
N LYS A 72 16.49 6.57 3.04
CA LYS A 72 17.92 6.86 2.83
C LYS A 72 18.19 8.36 2.87
N ARG A 73 17.38 9.17 2.17
CA ARG A 73 17.51 10.63 2.15
C ARG A 73 17.33 11.25 3.53
N THR A 74 16.39 10.74 4.32
CA THR A 74 16.06 11.29 5.65
C THR A 74 16.84 10.68 6.80
N ASN A 75 17.65 9.63 6.55
CA ASN A 75 18.38 8.85 7.56
C ASN A 75 17.48 8.33 8.70
N LEU A 76 16.22 7.99 8.39
CA LEU A 76 15.27 7.45 9.36
C LEU A 76 15.37 5.92 9.43
N LYS A 77 14.97 5.32 10.56
CA LYS A 77 14.87 3.86 10.64
C LYS A 77 13.49 3.41 10.17
N SER A 78 13.45 2.52 9.19
CA SER A 78 12.19 1.94 8.69
C SER A 78 11.69 0.80 9.60
N PRO A 79 10.37 0.73 9.89
CA PRO A 79 9.74 -0.42 10.55
C PRO A 79 9.55 -1.61 9.60
N PHE A 80 9.58 -1.34 8.29
CA PHE A 80 9.30 -2.35 7.27
C PHE A 80 10.46 -3.34 7.12
N HIS A 81 10.09 -4.54 6.67
CA HIS A 81 11.02 -5.52 6.17
C HIS A 81 11.73 -4.98 4.90
N ALA A 82 13.01 -5.29 4.74
CA ALA A 82 13.86 -4.61 3.76
C ALA A 82 13.61 -5.04 2.30
N PHE A 83 12.98 -6.20 2.09
CA PHE A 83 12.71 -6.77 0.77
C PHE A 83 11.32 -7.41 0.68
N THR A 84 10.95 -8.30 1.60
CA THR A 84 9.60 -8.90 1.58
C THR A 84 8.45 -7.87 1.61
N CYS A 85 7.52 -8.02 0.67
CA CYS A 85 6.23 -7.35 0.59
C CYS A 85 5.14 -8.37 0.23
N PHE A 86 3.88 -8.07 0.55
CA PHE A 86 2.72 -8.79 0.02
C PHE A 86 2.10 -8.01 -1.13
N ASP A 87 2.23 -8.56 -2.33
CA ASP A 87 1.73 -7.93 -3.54
C ASP A 87 0.31 -8.40 -3.89
N THR A 88 -0.64 -7.48 -3.78
CA THR A 88 -2.04 -7.76 -4.09
C THR A 88 -2.32 -7.95 -5.58
N ALA A 89 -1.44 -7.50 -6.49
CA ALA A 89 -1.60 -7.82 -7.92
C ALA A 89 -1.39 -9.31 -8.16
N THR A 90 -0.35 -9.89 -7.55
CA THR A 90 -0.11 -11.34 -7.56
C THR A 90 -1.24 -12.11 -6.88
N LEU A 91 -1.64 -11.69 -5.67
CA LEU A 91 -2.69 -12.38 -4.91
C LEU A 91 -4.06 -12.32 -5.61
N ALA A 92 -4.44 -11.17 -6.17
CA ALA A 92 -5.68 -11.04 -6.93
C ALA A 92 -5.63 -11.79 -8.27
N GLY A 93 -4.45 -11.90 -8.88
CA GLY A 93 -4.24 -12.77 -10.04
C GLY A 93 -4.58 -14.23 -9.72
N LEU A 94 -4.18 -14.70 -8.54
CA LEU A 94 -4.49 -16.05 -8.05
C LEU A 94 -5.99 -16.23 -7.74
N VAL A 95 -6.58 -15.32 -6.97
CA VAL A 95 -7.95 -15.51 -6.43
C VAL A 95 -9.03 -15.09 -7.42
N TYR A 96 -8.84 -13.99 -8.15
CA TYR A 96 -9.86 -13.38 -9.00
C TYR A 96 -9.51 -13.40 -10.49
N GLY A 97 -8.31 -13.88 -10.87
CA GLY A 97 -7.82 -13.81 -12.25
C GLY A 97 -7.60 -12.38 -12.76
N GLN A 98 -7.42 -11.41 -11.85
CA GLN A 98 -7.27 -9.99 -12.19
C GLN A 98 -6.03 -9.40 -11.52
N THR A 99 -5.18 -8.73 -12.31
CA THR A 99 -3.97 -8.05 -11.82
C THR A 99 -4.10 -6.53 -11.80
N VAL A 100 -5.22 -5.98 -12.28
CA VAL A 100 -5.51 -4.53 -12.24
C VAL A 100 -6.39 -4.26 -11.03
N LEU A 101 -5.97 -3.35 -10.13
CA LEU A 101 -6.65 -3.06 -8.87
C LEU A 101 -8.15 -2.86 -9.05
N ALA A 102 -8.57 -1.95 -9.95
CA ALA A 102 -9.98 -1.65 -10.21
C ALA A 102 -10.79 -2.87 -10.68
N LYS A 103 -10.18 -3.81 -11.41
CA LYS A 103 -10.84 -5.06 -11.82
C LYS A 103 -10.86 -6.07 -10.68
N ALA A 104 -9.79 -6.17 -9.91
CA ALA A 104 -9.67 -7.07 -8.77
C ALA A 104 -10.68 -6.74 -7.67
N VAL A 105 -10.78 -5.47 -7.26
CA VAL A 105 -11.75 -5.02 -6.26
C VAL A 105 -13.18 -5.22 -6.75
N LYS A 106 -13.46 -4.97 -8.03
CA LYS A 106 -14.78 -5.23 -8.63
C LYS A 106 -15.12 -6.73 -8.59
N SER A 107 -14.18 -7.60 -8.93
CA SER A 107 -14.35 -9.06 -8.82
C SER A 107 -14.53 -9.53 -7.37
N ALA A 108 -13.94 -8.83 -6.42
CA ALA A 108 -14.11 -9.07 -4.98
C ALA A 108 -15.43 -8.50 -4.42
N GLY A 109 -16.28 -7.88 -5.25
CA GLY A 109 -17.53 -7.25 -4.80
C GLY A 109 -17.34 -5.93 -4.04
N ILE A 110 -16.14 -5.34 -4.10
CA ILE A 110 -15.80 -4.09 -3.45
C ILE A 110 -16.13 -2.92 -4.39
N PRO A 111 -16.91 -1.91 -3.94
CA PRO A 111 -17.18 -0.72 -4.75
C PRO A 111 -15.90 0.04 -5.11
N PHE A 112 -15.82 0.50 -6.36
CA PHE A 112 -14.69 1.29 -6.85
C PHE A 112 -15.18 2.45 -7.72
N ASP A 113 -15.04 3.68 -7.21
CA ASP A 113 -15.12 4.91 -8.01
C ASP A 113 -13.79 5.14 -8.76
N VAL A 114 -13.91 5.31 -10.07
CA VAL A 114 -12.77 5.59 -10.97
C VAL A 114 -12.31 7.04 -10.85
N ASN A 115 -13.19 7.95 -10.41
CA ASN A 115 -12.87 9.36 -10.25
C ASN A 115 -12.01 9.63 -9.01
N GLU A 116 -12.01 8.73 -8.03
CA GLU A 116 -11.13 8.78 -6.85
C GLU A 116 -9.82 8.00 -7.03
N ALA A 117 -9.67 7.28 -8.14
CA ALA A 117 -8.44 6.57 -8.46
C ALA A 117 -7.26 7.55 -8.55
N HIS A 118 -6.05 7.06 -8.25
CA HIS A 118 -4.80 7.83 -8.22
C HIS A 118 -4.66 8.79 -7.03
N SER A 119 -5.64 8.83 -6.12
CA SER A 119 -5.42 9.29 -4.75
C SER A 119 -4.77 8.18 -3.93
N ALA A 120 -3.60 8.46 -3.35
CA ALA A 120 -2.89 7.50 -2.51
C ALA A 120 -3.73 6.99 -1.32
N ILE A 121 -4.61 7.82 -0.76
CA ILE A 121 -5.50 7.42 0.34
C ILE A 121 -6.52 6.40 -0.15
N TYR A 122 -7.16 6.69 -1.28
CA TYR A 122 -8.22 5.84 -1.84
C TYR A 122 -7.65 4.50 -2.33
N ASP A 123 -6.53 4.53 -3.06
CA ASP A 123 -5.87 3.32 -3.54
C ASP A 123 -5.37 2.44 -2.37
N ALA A 124 -4.85 3.05 -1.30
CA ALA A 124 -4.45 2.32 -0.09
C ALA A 124 -5.65 1.68 0.63
N GLN A 125 -6.78 2.39 0.74
CA GLN A 125 -8.02 1.85 1.32
C GLN A 125 -8.54 0.66 0.52
N LYS A 126 -8.65 0.79 -0.82
CA LYS A 126 -9.12 -0.27 -1.69
C LYS A 126 -8.18 -1.47 -1.71
N THR A 127 -6.88 -1.24 -1.65
CA THR A 127 -5.87 -2.30 -1.53
C THR A 127 -5.99 -3.05 -0.19
N ALA A 128 -6.23 -2.34 0.91
CA ALA A 128 -6.45 -2.96 2.22
C ALA A 128 -7.74 -3.80 2.24
N GLU A 129 -8.84 -3.28 1.72
CA GLU A 129 -10.11 -4.01 1.56
C GLU A 129 -9.92 -5.29 0.74
N LEU A 130 -9.23 -5.19 -0.40
CA LEU A 130 -8.92 -6.33 -1.27
C LEU A 130 -8.06 -7.38 -0.56
N PHE A 131 -6.98 -6.95 0.13
CA PHE A 131 -6.11 -7.87 0.85
C PHE A 131 -6.87 -8.61 1.94
N CYS A 132 -7.71 -7.91 2.72
CA CYS A 132 -8.55 -8.53 3.74
C CYS A 132 -9.56 -9.52 3.12
N ALA A 133 -10.21 -9.17 2.01
CA ALA A 133 -11.14 -10.07 1.33
C ALA A 133 -10.46 -11.37 0.88
N ILE A 134 -9.26 -11.27 0.30
CA ILE A 134 -8.45 -12.41 -0.12
C ILE A 134 -8.10 -13.31 1.08
N VAL A 135 -7.53 -12.75 2.14
CA VAL A 135 -7.09 -13.52 3.31
C VAL A 135 -8.29 -14.19 4.01
N ASN A 136 -9.38 -13.46 4.21
CA ASN A 136 -10.57 -13.99 4.87
C ASN A 136 -11.21 -15.14 4.07
N SER A 137 -11.27 -15.01 2.73
CA SER A 137 -11.81 -16.08 1.87
C SER A 137 -11.00 -17.38 1.96
N TRP A 138 -9.67 -17.26 2.09
CA TRP A 138 -8.79 -18.41 2.24
C TRP A 138 -8.99 -19.10 3.61
N ASP A 139 -9.16 -18.32 4.67
CA ASP A 139 -9.44 -18.83 6.01
C ASP A 139 -10.78 -19.57 6.09
N GLU A 140 -11.82 -19.07 5.42
CA GLU A 140 -13.12 -19.75 5.30
C GLU A 140 -13.00 -21.11 4.59
N ILE A 141 -12.25 -21.16 3.49
CA ILE A 141 -11.98 -22.41 2.76
C ILE A 141 -11.24 -23.40 3.65
N ASN A 142 -10.19 -22.96 4.36
CA ASN A 142 -9.43 -23.84 5.26
C ASN A 142 -10.25 -24.31 6.45
N ALA A 143 -11.10 -23.47 7.03
CA ALA A 143 -12.00 -23.83 8.12
C ALA A 143 -13.00 -24.89 7.67
N SER A 144 -13.62 -24.72 6.50
CA SER A 144 -14.56 -25.70 5.93
C SER A 144 -13.91 -27.06 5.61
N THR A 145 -12.62 -27.05 5.22
CA THR A 145 -11.86 -28.27 4.91
C THR A 145 -11.50 -29.06 6.17
N LYS A 146 -11.27 -28.39 7.31
CA LYS A 146 -10.98 -29.02 8.61
C LYS A 146 -12.22 -29.61 9.30
N MET A 147 -13.43 -29.21 8.91
CA MET A 147 -14.68 -29.70 9.51
C MET A 147 -15.25 -30.97 8.84
N GLN A 148 -14.61 -31.51 7.80
CA GLN A 148 -14.98 -32.82 7.27
C GLN A 148 -14.31 -33.92 8.11
N PRO A 149 -15.05 -34.75 8.87
CA PRO A 149 -14.48 -35.93 9.51
C PRO A 149 -14.11 -36.95 8.43
N ASN A 150 -12.97 -37.63 8.61
CA ASN A 150 -12.66 -38.89 7.92
C ASN A 150 -13.71 -39.96 8.24
#